data_AF-A0A1A8DDU0-F1
#
_entry.id   AF-A0A1A8DDU0-F1
#
_cell.length_a   1.000
_cell.length_b   1.000
_cell.length_c   1.000
_cell.angle_alpha   90.00
_cell.angle_beta   90.00
_cell.angle_gamma   90.00
#
_symmetry.space_group_name_H-M   'P 1'
#
loop_
_entity.id
_entity.type
_entity.pdbx_description
1 polymer ?
#
loop_
_entity_poly.entity_id
_entity_poly.type
_entity_poly.pdbx_seq_one_letter_code
_entity_poly.pdbx_strand_id
1 'polypeptide(L)'
;HIMSSHSDLWPHIPYWWANKCKAEALIEEFERRKQHDRPGGFFVTGINLTEDLKYICTHPTESLKDLVMSTYPTLLGWVKEQTPGSRVGSLNIIAGDFITESHFAATVVSLNEKLLEGPS
;
A
#
# COMPACT_ATOMS: atom_id res chain seq x y z
N HIS A 1 -9.83 27.27 -0.40
CA HIS A 1 -9.33 27.19 0.98
C HIS A 1 -10.45 26.59 1.83
N ILE A 2 -10.50 25.26 1.98
CA ILE A 2 -11.41 24.60 2.94
C ILE A 2 -10.50 23.81 3.87
N MET A 3 -10.06 24.47 4.92
CA MET A 3 -9.40 23.82 6.06
C MET A 3 -9.90 24.55 7.32
N SER A 4 -10.09 23.76 8.38
CA SER A 4 -10.36 24.17 9.77
C SER A 4 -11.82 24.23 10.25
N SER A 5 -12.49 23.08 10.31
CA SER A 5 -13.55 22.89 11.32
C SER A 5 -13.38 21.64 12.18
N HIS A 6 -12.37 20.81 11.90
CA HIS A 6 -12.12 19.54 12.60
C HIS A 6 -10.63 19.39 12.88
N SER A 7 -10.18 19.82 14.08
CA SER A 7 -8.78 19.70 14.54
C SER A 7 -8.41 18.28 14.97
N ASP A 8 -9.41 17.42 15.08
CA ASP A 8 -9.36 15.99 15.40
C ASP A 8 -9.00 15.12 14.19
N LEU A 9 -9.10 15.65 12.96
CA LEU A 9 -8.69 14.94 11.75
C LEU A 9 -7.20 15.08 11.49
N TRP A 10 -6.59 14.02 10.94
CA TRP A 10 -5.25 14.15 10.37
C TRP A 10 -5.24 15.20 9.25
N PRO A 11 -4.14 15.96 9.09
CA PRO A 11 -3.97 16.82 7.93
C PRO A 11 -4.03 15.98 6.65
N HIS A 12 -4.27 16.61 5.50
CA HIS A 12 -4.32 15.89 4.23
C HIS A 12 -3.06 15.03 4.01
N ILE A 13 -3.23 13.71 3.91
CA ILE A 13 -2.17 12.76 3.62
C ILE A 13 -2.37 12.21 2.20
N PRO A 14 -1.37 12.31 1.30
CA PRO A 14 -1.47 11.69 -0.01
C PRO A 14 -1.66 10.18 0.08
N TYR A 15 -2.74 9.68 -0.53
CA TYR A 15 -2.98 8.24 -0.70
C TYR A 15 -2.41 7.76 -2.03
N TRP A 16 -1.42 6.86 -1.97
CA TRP A 16 -0.75 6.36 -3.16
C TRP A 16 -1.32 5.03 -3.59
N TRP A 17 -1.91 5.01 -4.78
CA TRP A 17 -2.32 3.79 -5.45
C TRP A 17 -1.91 3.94 -6.90
N ALA A 18 -1.52 2.85 -7.55
CA ALA A 18 -1.29 2.86 -8.98
C ALA A 18 -2.37 2.00 -9.62
N ASN A 19 -3.15 2.60 -10.51
CA ASN A 19 -4.09 1.91 -11.40
C ASN A 19 -3.30 0.98 -12.34
N LYS A 20 -2.86 -0.18 -11.84
CA LYS A 20 -2.01 -1.14 -12.54
C LYS A 20 -2.62 -2.53 -12.38
N CYS A 21 -2.56 -3.31 -13.45
CA CYS A 21 -2.96 -4.72 -13.46
C CYS A 21 -1.81 -5.70 -13.17
N LYS A 22 -0.58 -5.20 -13.02
CA LYS A 22 0.62 -6.01 -12.73
C LYS A 22 1.25 -5.56 -11.42
N ALA A 23 1.59 -6.53 -10.57
CA ALA A 23 2.21 -6.28 -9.27
C ALA A 23 3.54 -5.52 -9.40
N GLU A 24 4.37 -5.89 -10.37
CA GLU A 24 5.70 -5.31 -10.57
C GLU A 24 5.60 -3.83 -10.96
N ALA A 25 4.66 -3.48 -11.82
CA ALA A 25 4.44 -2.09 -12.23
C ALA A 25 3.89 -1.23 -11.09
N LEU A 26 3.11 -1.84 -10.18
CA LEU A 26 2.64 -1.17 -8.96
C LEU A 26 3.80 -0.93 -7.99
N ILE A 27 4.64 -1.95 -7.77
CA ILE A 27 5.83 -1.87 -6.92
C ILE A 27 6.82 -0.83 -7.45
N GLU A 28 7.11 -0.82 -8.75
CA GLU A 28 8.01 0.15 -9.39
C GLU A 28 7.54 1.59 -9.15
N GLU A 29 6.23 1.85 -9.29
CA GLU A 29 5.65 3.16 -9.02
C GLU A 29 5.77 3.54 -7.53
N PHE A 30 5.59 2.59 -6.61
CA PHE A 30 5.78 2.87 -5.18
C PHE A 30 7.23 3.17 -4.83
N GLU A 31 8.20 2.41 -5.37
CA GLU A 31 9.62 2.69 -5.14
C GLU A 31 10.02 4.04 -5.72
N ARG A 32 9.53 4.40 -6.91
CA ARG A 32 9.73 5.73 -7.49
C ARG A 32 9.16 6.85 -6.61
N ARG A 33 7.97 6.66 -6.04
CA ARG A 33 7.36 7.63 -5.13
C ARG A 33 8.08 7.72 -3.78
N LYS A 34 8.62 6.61 -3.27
CA LYS A 34 9.43 6.59 -2.03
C LYS A 34 10.69 7.45 -2.12
N GLN A 35 11.20 7.72 -3.32
CA GLN A 35 12.32 8.65 -3.53
C GLN A 35 11.97 10.12 -3.30
N HIS A 36 10.68 10.46 -3.27
CA HIS A 36 10.19 11.82 -3.01
C HIS A 36 9.79 11.95 -1.53
N ASP A 37 10.04 13.11 -0.93
CA ASP A 37 9.89 13.32 0.53
C ASP A 37 8.46 13.00 1.01
N ARG A 38 8.34 12.42 2.22
CA ARG A 38 7.06 11.96 2.77
C ARG A 38 6.41 13.07 3.59
N PRO A 39 5.29 13.68 3.15
CA PRO A 39 4.63 14.71 3.95
C PRO A 39 4.10 14.11 5.26
N GLY A 40 4.58 14.63 6.39
CA GLY A 40 4.07 14.31 7.73
C GLY A 40 4.57 13.01 8.35
N GLY A 41 5.60 12.35 7.81
CA GLY A 41 6.13 11.09 8.36
C GLY A 41 5.30 9.84 8.01
N PHE A 42 4.16 10.02 7.33
CA PHE A 42 3.32 8.92 6.87
C PHE A 42 3.66 8.49 5.45
N PHE A 43 3.56 7.20 5.19
CA PHE A 43 3.50 6.63 3.85
C PHE A 43 2.20 5.83 3.74
N VAL A 44 1.23 6.37 3.01
CA VAL A 44 -0.11 5.77 2.89
C VAL A 44 -0.26 5.24 1.47
N THR A 45 -0.40 3.93 1.34
CA THR A 45 -0.48 3.25 0.05
C THR A 45 -1.58 2.21 -0.01
N GLY A 46 -2.15 1.99 -1.20
CA GLY A 46 -3.08 0.91 -1.50
C GLY A 46 -2.46 -0.07 -2.46
N ILE A 47 -2.29 -1.32 -2.05
CA ILE A 47 -1.90 -2.42 -2.96
C ILE A 47 -3.08 -2.95 -3.79
N ASN A 48 -4.24 -2.27 -3.71
CA ASN A 48 -5.45 -2.59 -4.46
C ASN A 48 -5.16 -2.51 -5.96
N LEU A 49 -5.31 -3.63 -6.66
CA LEU A 49 -5.32 -3.61 -8.11
C LEU A 49 -6.66 -3.10 -8.59
N THR A 50 -6.63 -2.13 -9.49
CA THR A 50 -7.83 -1.68 -10.19
C THR A 50 -7.94 -2.49 -11.48
N GLU A 51 -9.11 -3.05 -11.75
CA GLU A 51 -9.38 -3.61 -13.06
C GLU A 51 -9.33 -2.46 -14.09
N ASP A 52 -8.28 -2.43 -14.90
CA ASP A 52 -8.32 -1.62 -16.12
C ASP A 52 -9.46 -2.19 -16.98
N LEU A 53 -10.39 -1.35 -17.44
CA LEU A 53 -11.49 -1.80 -18.32
C LEU A 53 -10.96 -2.66 -19.48
N LYS A 54 -9.74 -2.38 -19.93
CA LYS A 54 -9.03 -3.20 -20.93
C LYS A 54 -8.75 -4.63 -20.45
N TYR A 55 -8.37 -4.84 -19.19
CA TYR A 55 -8.17 -6.16 -18.58
C TYR A 55 -9.48 -6.95 -18.50
N ILE A 56 -10.55 -6.31 -18.02
CA ILE A 56 -11.89 -6.91 -17.93
C ILE A 56 -12.36 -7.37 -19.31
N CYS A 57 -12.24 -6.49 -20.32
CA CYS A 57 -12.68 -6.79 -21.68
C CYS A 57 -11.88 -7.93 -22.33
N THR A 58 -10.64 -8.20 -21.92
CA THR A 58 -9.81 -9.26 -22.48
C THR A 58 -9.81 -10.56 -21.67
N HIS A 59 -10.32 -10.56 -20.42
CA HIS A 59 -10.35 -11.73 -19.53
C HIS A 59 -11.76 -11.95 -18.93
N PRO A 60 -12.79 -12.24 -19.76
CA PRO A 60 -14.18 -12.31 -19.30
C PRO A 60 -14.47 -13.46 -18.31
N THR A 61 -13.53 -14.39 -18.15
CA THR A 61 -13.64 -15.53 -17.21
C THR A 61 -12.91 -15.31 -15.89
N GLU A 62 -12.15 -14.23 -15.75
CA GLU A 62 -11.39 -13.92 -14.52
C GLU A 62 -12.11 -12.83 -13.73
N SER A 63 -12.16 -12.99 -12.41
CA SER A 63 -12.70 -11.97 -11.50
C SER A 63 -11.59 -11.09 -10.92
N LEU A 64 -11.97 -9.91 -10.40
CA LEU A 64 -11.07 -9.07 -9.58
C LEU A 64 -10.42 -9.88 -8.45
N LYS A 65 -11.16 -10.82 -7.84
CA LYS A 65 -10.61 -11.69 -6.80
C LYS A 65 -9.49 -12.56 -7.35
N ASP A 66 -9.64 -13.15 -8.53
CA ASP A 66 -8.60 -13.99 -9.16
C ASP A 66 -7.36 -13.16 -9.52
N LEU A 67 -7.55 -11.95 -10.05
CA LEU A 67 -6.46 -11.01 -10.34
C LEU A 67 -5.72 -10.59 -9.06
N VAL A 68 -6.45 -10.22 -8.01
CA VAL A 68 -5.84 -9.84 -6.73
C VAL A 68 -5.11 -11.04 -6.13
N MET A 69 -5.71 -12.22 -6.09
CA MET A 69 -5.09 -13.41 -5.50
C MET A 69 -3.85 -13.89 -6.27
N SER A 70 -3.83 -13.76 -7.60
CA SER A 70 -2.65 -14.15 -8.41
C SER A 70 -1.44 -13.24 -8.22
N THR A 71 -1.67 -11.96 -7.92
CA THR A 71 -0.62 -10.95 -7.71
C THR A 71 -0.21 -10.80 -6.25
N TYR A 72 -1.03 -11.34 -5.35
CA TYR A 72 -0.87 -11.24 -3.91
C TYR A 72 0.47 -11.73 -3.37
N PRO A 73 1.04 -12.87 -3.80
CA PRO A 73 2.34 -13.32 -3.32
C PRO A 73 3.45 -12.31 -3.57
N THR A 74 3.47 -11.70 -4.75
CA THR A 74 4.45 -10.67 -5.13
C THR A 74 4.27 -9.40 -4.30
N LEU A 75 3.03 -8.91 -4.18
CA LEU A 75 2.73 -7.71 -3.40
C LEU A 75 3.01 -7.91 -1.91
N LEU A 76 2.67 -9.08 -1.36
CA LEU A 76 2.94 -9.40 0.03
C LEU A 76 4.44 -9.54 0.31
N GLY A 77 5.20 -10.07 -0.65
CA GLY A 77 6.67 -10.05 -0.61
C GLY A 77 7.20 -8.62 -0.46
N TRP A 78 6.71 -7.69 -1.29
CA TRP A 78 7.07 -6.28 -1.16
C TRP A 78 6.63 -5.66 0.18
N VAL A 79 5.42 -5.97 0.67
CA VAL A 79 4.92 -5.48 1.96
C VAL A 79 5.86 -5.88 3.10
N LYS A 80 6.32 -7.13 3.14
CA LYS A 80 7.23 -7.66 4.18
C LYS A 80 8.54 -6.87 4.29
N GLU A 81 9.03 -6.31 3.19
CA GLU A 81 10.26 -5.52 3.16
C GLU A 81 10.07 -4.07 3.61
N GLN A 82 8.83 -3.62 3.81
CA GLN A 82 8.61 -2.23 4.21
C GLN A 82 9.06 -1.98 5.66
N THR A 83 9.61 -0.79 5.87
CA THR A 83 9.96 -0.26 7.19
C THR A 83 9.43 1.18 7.25
N PRO A 84 9.00 1.66 8.43
CA PRO A 84 8.68 3.07 8.60
C PRO A 84 9.88 3.97 8.27
N GLY A 85 9.61 5.24 7.94
CA GLY A 85 10.68 6.20 7.64
C GLY A 85 11.65 6.38 8.81
N SER A 86 12.85 6.87 8.53
CA SER A 86 13.91 7.08 9.55
C SER A 86 13.61 8.20 10.55
N ARG A 87 12.58 9.02 10.32
CA ARG A 87 12.19 10.09 11.23
C ARG A 87 11.34 9.53 12.37
N VAL A 88 11.54 10.05 13.59
CA VAL A 88 10.72 9.73 14.76
C VAL A 88 9.24 9.95 14.45
N GLY A 89 8.41 8.96 14.77
CA GLY A 89 6.97 8.99 14.51
C GLY A 89 6.58 8.65 13.07
N SER A 90 7.51 8.24 12.21
CA SER A 90 7.15 7.76 10.88
C SER A 90 6.37 6.46 10.95
N LEU A 91 5.35 6.33 10.10
CA LEU A 91 4.49 5.14 10.04
C LEU A 91 4.08 4.85 8.59
N ASN A 92 3.86 3.58 8.28
CA ASN A 92 3.30 3.15 7.01
C ASN A 92 1.82 2.74 7.23
N ILE A 93 0.94 3.15 6.34
CA ILE A 93 -0.45 2.68 6.26
C ILE A 93 -0.59 1.98 4.92
N ILE A 94 -0.94 0.70 4.94
CA ILE A 94 -1.04 -0.13 3.73
C ILE A 94 -2.46 -0.70 3.66
N ALA A 95 -3.20 -0.34 2.62
CA ALA A 95 -4.54 -0.83 2.33
C ALA A 95 -4.49 -1.92 1.23
N GLY A 96 -5.44 -2.85 1.25
CA GLY A 96 -5.58 -3.91 0.25
C GLY A 96 -6.97 -4.53 0.28
N ASP A 97 -7.35 -5.24 -0.80
CA ASP A 97 -8.63 -5.96 -0.93
C ASP A 97 -8.49 -7.45 -0.60
N PHE A 98 -9.61 -8.11 -0.27
CA PHE A 98 -9.68 -9.54 0.04
C PHE A 98 -8.71 -10.01 1.13
N ILE A 99 -8.45 -9.13 2.11
CA ILE A 99 -7.44 -9.34 3.16
C ILE A 99 -7.65 -10.59 4.02
N THR A 100 -8.88 -11.13 4.07
CA THR A 100 -9.21 -12.35 4.83
C THR A 100 -8.73 -13.62 4.15
N GLU A 101 -8.51 -13.58 2.84
CA GLU A 101 -8.07 -14.72 2.02
C GLU A 101 -6.52 -14.81 1.97
N SER A 102 -5.84 -13.92 2.69
CA SER A 102 -4.39 -13.79 2.67
C SER A 102 -3.83 -13.51 4.05
N HIS A 103 -2.52 -13.68 4.23
CA HIS A 103 -1.82 -13.28 5.45
C HIS A 103 -1.55 -11.76 5.52
N PHE A 104 -2.29 -10.94 4.77
CA PHE A 104 -2.02 -9.52 4.63
C PHE A 104 -2.06 -8.76 5.95
N ALA A 105 -3.19 -8.82 6.67
CA ALA A 105 -3.36 -8.08 7.91
C ALA A 105 -2.29 -8.47 8.93
N ALA A 106 -2.04 -9.78 9.09
CA ALA A 106 -1.00 -10.29 9.97
C ALA A 106 0.40 -9.79 9.55
N THR A 107 0.70 -9.78 8.25
CA THR A 107 1.97 -9.28 7.72
C THR A 107 2.14 -7.78 7.99
N VAL A 108 1.10 -6.97 7.79
CA VAL A 108 1.15 -5.52 8.07
C VAL A 108 1.37 -5.27 9.56
N VAL A 109 0.71 -6.05 10.43
CA VAL A 109 0.90 -5.94 11.88
C VAL A 109 2.33 -6.31 12.29
N SER A 110 2.89 -7.40 11.77
CA SER A 110 4.25 -7.86 12.12
C SER A 110 5.34 -6.88 11.69
N LEU A 111 5.09 -6.01 10.71
CA LEU A 111 6.05 -4.94 10.36
C LEU A 111 6.34 -3.99 11.53
N ASN A 112 5.44 -3.87 12.51
CA ASN A 112 5.67 -3.05 13.69
C ASN A 112 6.72 -3.66 14.64
N GLU A 113 7.04 -4.95 14.52
CA GLU A 113 8.11 -5.57 15.31
C GLU A 113 9.47 -4.92 14.99
N LYS A 114 9.69 -4.50 13.73
CA LYS A 114 10.90 -3.76 13.31
C LYS A 114 11.09 -2.43 14.04
N LEU A 115 10.03 -1.84 14.59
CA LEU A 115 10.12 -0.62 15.40
C LEU A 115 10.65 -0.88 16.81
N LEU A 116 10.55 -2.11 17.29
CA LEU A 116 11.00 -2.53 18.62
C LEU A 116 12.48 -2.92 18.65
N GLU A 117 13.07 -3.24 17.49
CA GLU A 117 14.46 -3.73 17.37
C GLU A 117 15.53 -2.64 17.58
N GLY A 118 15.13 -1.37 17.77
CA GLY A 118 16.05 -0.25 17.92
C GLY A 118 16.77 0.13 16.61
N PRO A 119 17.37 1.32 16.51
CA PRO A 119 18.13 1.68 15.32
C PRO A 119 19.36 0.77 15.19
N SER A 120 19.44 0.05 14.06
CA SER A 120 20.68 -0.61 13.60
C SER A 120 21.72 0.42 13.15
#